data_AF-A0A7Y1T9H4-F1
#
_entry.id   AF-A0A7Y1T9H4-F1
#
_cell.length_a   1.000
_cell.length_b   1.000
_cell.length_c   1.000
_cell.angle_alpha   90.00
_cell.angle_beta   90.00
_cell.angle_gamma   90.00
#
_symmetry.space_group_name_H-M   'P 1'
#
loop_
_entity.id
_entity.type
_entity.pdbx_description
1 polymer ?
#
loop_
_entity_poly.entity_id
_entity_poly.type
_entity_poly.pdbx_seq_one_letter_code
_entity_poly.pdbx_strand_id
1 'polypeptide(L)'
;MSQAKRDHVAATLFELLLRELFELHYMQTDPNFANYLYDARHNKIILLDFGATRKISASFSSHYAALVRAAMAADDEALCAAAAQVGYSVGEPGSVYRNLLIELFNTVLEPFRHNSAIEFPQAGLVEKLAELGARAREHTDFWQVPPADALYLHRKIGGMYLLAGRLRARVNVHQLLQPWLAKG
;
A
#
# COMPACT_ATOMS: atom_id res chain seq x y z
N MET A 1 -0.30 17.31 19.77
CA MET A 1 -1.01 17.52 18.48
C MET A 1 -2.43 16.98 18.61
N SER A 2 -3.47 17.73 18.18
CA SER A 2 -4.87 17.26 18.23
C SER A 2 -5.11 16.07 17.29
N GLN A 3 -6.21 15.31 17.49
CA GLN A 3 -6.57 14.18 16.61
C GLN A 3 -6.69 14.64 15.15
N ALA A 4 -7.46 15.71 14.91
CA ALA A 4 -7.63 16.27 13.56
C ALA A 4 -6.28 16.61 12.86
N LYS A 5 -5.29 17.09 13.61
CA LYS A 5 -3.95 17.35 13.06
C LYS A 5 -3.19 16.05 12.77
N ARG A 6 -3.33 15.00 13.58
CA ARG A 6 -2.73 13.68 13.34
C ARG A 6 -3.32 13.01 12.10
N ASP A 7 -4.64 13.09 11.97
CA ASP A 7 -5.39 12.57 10.82
C ASP A 7 -4.99 13.32 9.55
N HIS A 8 -4.91 14.66 9.61
CA HIS A 8 -4.50 15.48 8.48
C HIS A 8 -3.06 15.18 8.02
N VAL A 9 -2.10 15.09 8.95
CA VAL A 9 -0.70 14.77 8.62
C VAL A 9 -0.60 13.39 7.97
N ALA A 10 -1.22 12.37 8.55
CA ALA A 10 -1.21 11.02 7.97
C ALA A 10 -1.88 10.99 6.60
N ALA A 11 -3.05 11.61 6.44
CA ALA A 11 -3.76 11.69 5.16
C ALA A 11 -2.92 12.38 4.08
N THR A 12 -2.23 13.48 4.42
CA THR A 12 -1.36 14.21 3.48
C THR A 12 -0.17 13.36 3.03
N LEU A 13 0.39 12.54 3.91
CA LEU A 13 1.48 11.63 3.56
C LEU A 13 1.00 10.46 2.69
N PHE A 14 -0.19 9.92 2.96
CA PHE A 14 -0.81 8.93 2.08
C PHE A 14 -1.13 9.55 0.71
N GLU A 15 -1.61 10.78 0.66
CA GLU A 15 -1.85 11.49 -0.61
C GLU A 15 -0.53 11.67 -1.39
N LEU A 16 0.55 12.08 -0.72
CA LEU A 16 1.87 12.17 -1.35
C LEU A 16 2.32 10.82 -1.93
N LEU A 17 2.19 9.72 -1.17
CA LEU A 17 2.50 8.37 -1.64
C LEU A 17 1.72 8.02 -2.92
N LEU A 18 0.44 8.35 -2.97
CA LEU A 18 -0.41 8.06 -4.13
C LEU A 18 -0.04 8.93 -5.34
N ARG A 19 0.30 10.21 -5.12
CA ARG A 19 0.82 11.09 -6.18
C ARG A 19 2.14 10.59 -6.74
N GLU A 20 3.07 10.17 -5.89
CA GLU A 20 4.34 9.58 -6.33
C GLU A 20 4.13 8.33 -7.20
N LEU A 21 3.16 7.48 -6.81
CA LEU A 21 2.85 6.24 -7.52
C LEU A 21 2.12 6.49 -8.86
N PHE A 22 1.08 7.31 -8.87
CA PHE A 22 0.12 7.41 -9.98
C PHE A 22 0.21 8.68 -10.82
N GLU A 23 0.82 9.75 -10.31
CA GLU A 23 0.96 11.04 -11.02
C GLU A 23 2.40 11.27 -11.46
N LEU A 24 3.33 11.23 -10.50
CA LEU A 24 4.71 11.62 -10.73
C LEU A 24 5.52 10.50 -11.35
N HIS A 25 5.18 9.24 -11.06
CA HIS A 25 5.98 8.07 -11.43
C HIS A 25 7.43 8.13 -10.91
N TYR A 26 7.62 8.82 -9.77
CA TYR A 26 8.86 8.92 -9.03
C TYR A 26 8.52 8.85 -7.55
N MET A 27 9.19 7.95 -6.84
CA MET A 27 8.88 7.65 -5.45
C MET A 27 10.15 7.64 -4.60
N GLN A 28 10.15 8.38 -3.51
CA GLN A 28 11.16 8.22 -2.46
C GLN A 28 10.92 6.90 -1.72
N THR A 29 11.80 5.92 -1.88
CA THR A 29 11.57 4.56 -1.37
C THR A 29 12.11 4.31 0.05
N ASP A 30 12.77 5.30 0.63
CA ASP A 30 13.24 5.28 2.02
C ASP A 30 12.05 5.48 2.97
N PRO A 31 11.75 4.51 3.87
CA PRO A 31 10.67 4.64 4.84
C PRO A 31 10.99 5.59 6.01
N ASN A 32 12.17 6.22 6.07
CA ASN A 32 12.57 7.06 7.20
C ASN A 32 11.68 8.29 7.37
N PHE A 33 11.04 8.42 8.54
CA PHE A 33 10.15 9.54 8.84
C PHE A 33 10.90 10.87 9.05
N ALA A 34 12.20 10.83 9.29
CA ALA A 34 13.03 12.03 9.38
C ALA A 34 13.11 12.80 8.06
N ASN A 35 12.67 12.20 6.95
CA ASN A 35 12.58 12.85 5.65
C ASN A 35 11.41 13.84 5.57
N TYR A 36 10.53 13.87 6.58
CA TYR A 36 9.37 14.76 6.66
C TYR A 36 9.44 15.63 7.91
N LEU A 37 9.22 16.94 7.73
CA LEU A 37 9.03 17.88 8.83
C LEU A 37 7.62 18.47 8.75
N TYR A 38 6.85 18.32 9.82
CA TYR A 38 5.55 18.95 9.91
C TYR A 38 5.68 20.40 10.41
N ASP A 39 5.38 21.35 9.54
CA ASP A 39 5.28 22.77 9.88
C ASP A 39 3.88 23.08 10.42
N ALA A 40 3.79 23.10 11.76
CA ALA A 40 2.55 23.37 12.46
C ALA A 40 2.03 24.81 12.30
N ARG A 41 2.87 25.77 11.88
CA ARG A 41 2.46 27.17 11.66
C ARG A 41 1.67 27.31 10.38
N HIS A 42 2.14 26.66 9.32
CA HIS A 42 1.52 26.72 7.99
C HIS A 42 0.66 25.50 7.65
N ASN A 43 0.60 24.51 8.54
CA ASN A 43 -0.11 23.24 8.33
C ASN A 43 0.37 22.55 7.05
N LYS A 44 1.69 22.42 6.91
CA LYS A 44 2.36 21.84 5.73
C LYS A 44 3.33 20.74 6.13
N ILE A 45 3.58 19.83 5.20
CA ILE A 45 4.66 18.85 5.30
C ILE A 45 5.81 19.33 4.41
N ILE A 46 6.97 19.56 5.02
CA ILE A 46 8.21 19.91 4.34
C ILE A 46 8.95 18.61 4.07
N LEU A 47 9.30 18.40 2.80
CA LEU A 47 10.12 17.26 2.36
C LEU A 47 11.59 17.67 2.47
N LEU A 48 12.33 16.99 3.34
CA LEU A 48 13.72 17.31 3.66
C LEU A 48 14.73 16.55 2.79
N ASP A 49 14.36 15.36 2.34
CA ASP A 49 15.24 14.47 1.60
C ASP A 49 14.50 13.87 0.39
N PHE A 50 15.21 13.77 -0.73
CA PHE A 50 14.77 13.12 -1.96
C PHE A 50 15.75 12.01 -2.39
N GLY A 51 16.70 11.63 -1.53
CA GLY A 51 17.57 10.49 -1.69
C GLY A 51 16.79 9.19 -1.83
N ALA A 52 17.37 8.21 -2.53
CA ALA A 52 16.71 6.94 -2.86
C ALA A 52 15.36 7.10 -3.60
N THR A 53 15.17 8.21 -4.32
CA THR A 53 14.07 8.35 -5.28
C THR A 53 14.29 7.41 -6.46
N ARG A 54 13.28 6.62 -6.79
CA ARG A 54 13.29 5.69 -7.92
C ARG A 54 12.20 6.06 -8.90
N LYS A 55 12.49 5.86 -10.18
CA LYS A 55 11.48 5.94 -11.23
C LYS A 55 10.58 4.71 -11.14
N ILE A 56 9.28 4.93 -11.19
CA ILE A 56 8.26 3.90 -11.30
C ILE A 56 7.81 3.86 -12.77
N SER A 57 7.65 2.69 -13.35
CA SER A 57 7.11 2.62 -14.72
C SER A 57 5.61 2.90 -14.75
N ALA A 58 5.13 3.57 -15.80
CA ALA A 58 3.70 3.83 -15.98
C ALA A 58 2.89 2.51 -16.05
N SER A 59 3.48 1.45 -16.62
CA SER A 59 2.88 0.12 -16.64
C SER A 59 2.75 -0.47 -15.24
N PHE A 60 3.80 -0.41 -14.41
CA PHE A 60 3.73 -0.87 -13.03
C PHE A 60 2.64 -0.12 -12.24
N SER A 61 2.61 1.21 -12.38
CA SER A 61 1.60 2.06 -11.74
C SER A 61 0.17 1.65 -12.15
N SER A 62 -0.06 1.46 -13.46
CA SER A 62 -1.37 1.04 -13.99
C SER A 62 -1.78 -0.36 -13.53
N HIS A 63 -0.86 -1.33 -13.54
CA HIS A 63 -1.12 -2.68 -13.04
C HIS A 63 -1.41 -2.69 -11.53
N TYR A 64 -0.70 -1.85 -10.76
CA TYR A 64 -0.96 -1.73 -9.32
C TYR A 64 -2.32 -1.09 -9.04
N ALA A 65 -2.75 -0.10 -9.84
CA ALA A 65 -4.10 0.44 -9.75
C ALA A 65 -5.16 -0.64 -10.05
N ALA A 66 -4.95 -1.48 -11.07
CA ALA A 66 -5.84 -2.59 -11.39
C ALA A 66 -5.92 -3.62 -10.23
N LEU A 67 -4.78 -3.92 -9.59
CA LEU A 67 -4.72 -4.80 -8.43
C LEU A 67 -5.55 -4.26 -7.26
N VAL A 68 -5.37 -2.98 -6.92
CA VAL A 68 -6.14 -2.34 -5.84
C VAL A 68 -7.62 -2.30 -6.19
N ARG A 69 -7.98 -1.99 -7.44
CA ARG A 69 -9.38 -1.98 -7.91
C ARG A 69 -10.03 -3.36 -7.77
N ALA A 70 -9.36 -4.42 -8.20
CA ALA A 70 -9.86 -5.78 -8.11
C ALA A 70 -10.06 -6.23 -6.66
N ALA A 71 -9.09 -5.94 -5.79
CA ALA A 71 -9.21 -6.21 -4.36
C ALA A 71 -10.37 -5.44 -3.72
N MET A 72 -10.60 -4.19 -4.11
CA MET A 72 -11.73 -3.39 -3.62
C MET A 72 -13.09 -3.90 -4.12
N ALA A 73 -13.13 -4.50 -5.31
CA ALA A 73 -14.32 -5.13 -5.87
C ALA A 73 -14.59 -6.55 -5.35
N ALA A 74 -13.70 -7.10 -4.53
CA ALA A 74 -13.73 -8.51 -4.10
C ALA A 74 -13.75 -9.50 -5.29
N ASP A 75 -13.06 -9.14 -6.37
CA ASP A 75 -12.91 -9.96 -7.57
C ASP A 75 -11.55 -10.68 -7.54
N ASP A 76 -11.56 -11.91 -7.02
CA ASP A 76 -10.36 -12.71 -6.83
C ASP A 76 -9.70 -13.12 -8.17
N GLU A 77 -10.47 -13.25 -9.25
CA GLU A 77 -9.93 -13.58 -10.57
C GLU A 77 -9.20 -12.38 -11.17
N ALA A 78 -9.82 -11.20 -11.14
CA ALA A 78 -9.20 -9.95 -11.57
C ALA A 78 -8.00 -9.59 -10.69
N LEU A 79 -8.07 -9.88 -9.38
CA LEU A 79 -6.98 -9.66 -8.44
C LEU A 79 -5.75 -10.48 -8.82
N CYS A 80 -5.95 -11.78 -9.07
CA CYS A 80 -4.90 -12.66 -9.54
C CYS A 80 -4.32 -12.24 -10.90
N ALA A 81 -5.17 -11.84 -11.85
CA ALA A 81 -4.72 -11.37 -13.16
C ALA A 81 -3.86 -10.09 -13.03
N ALA A 82 -4.30 -9.12 -12.23
CA ALA A 82 -3.55 -7.89 -11.98
C ALA A 82 -2.26 -8.15 -11.19
N ALA A 83 -2.27 -9.05 -10.21
CA ALA A 83 -1.07 -9.46 -9.48
C ALA A 83 -0.01 -10.07 -10.41
N ALA A 84 -0.41 -10.92 -11.36
CA ALA A 84 0.50 -11.43 -12.38
C ALA A 84 1.08 -10.29 -13.26
N GLN A 85 0.27 -9.29 -13.64
CA GLN A 85 0.74 -8.14 -14.41
C GLN A 85 1.70 -7.24 -13.63
N VAL A 86 1.53 -7.11 -12.31
CA VAL A 86 2.50 -6.43 -11.43
C VAL A 86 3.81 -7.22 -11.36
N GLY A 87 3.75 -8.55 -11.53
CA GLY A 87 4.90 -9.46 -11.54
C GLY A 87 4.96 -10.39 -10.32
N TYR A 88 3.86 -10.54 -9.57
CA TYR A 88 3.77 -11.58 -8.55
C TYR A 88 3.59 -12.95 -9.19
N SER A 89 4.16 -13.98 -8.56
CA SER A 89 3.74 -15.35 -8.81
C SER A 89 2.35 -15.55 -8.20
N VAL A 90 1.43 -16.14 -8.96
CA VAL A 90 0.02 -16.28 -8.58
C VAL A 90 -0.38 -17.72 -8.28
N GLY A 91 0.45 -18.69 -8.68
CA GLY A 91 0.12 -20.11 -8.62
C GLY A 91 -1.01 -20.52 -9.54
N GLU A 92 -1.26 -21.82 -9.60
CA GLU A 92 -2.32 -22.39 -10.42
C GLU A 92 -3.72 -22.08 -9.84
N PRO A 93 -4.77 -21.97 -10.68
CA PRO A 93 -6.16 -21.88 -10.23
C PRO A 93 -6.49 -22.98 -9.21
N GLY A 94 -7.09 -22.59 -8.07
CA GLY A 94 -7.47 -23.51 -6.99
C GLY A 94 -6.33 -24.03 -6.12
N SER A 95 -5.07 -23.68 -6.41
CA SER A 95 -3.92 -24.07 -5.57
C SER A 95 -3.96 -23.40 -4.19
N VAL A 96 -3.35 -24.06 -3.19
CA VAL A 96 -3.21 -23.51 -1.83
C VAL A 96 -2.46 -22.19 -1.85
N TYR A 97 -1.39 -22.09 -2.65
CA TYR A 97 -0.63 -20.85 -2.79
C TYR A 97 -1.46 -19.69 -3.35
N ARG A 98 -2.27 -19.93 -4.39
CA ARG A 98 -3.14 -18.90 -4.94
C ARG A 98 -4.14 -18.39 -3.91
N ASN A 99 -4.76 -19.29 -3.14
CA ASN A 99 -5.68 -18.92 -2.07
C ASN A 99 -4.99 -18.11 -0.96
N LEU A 100 -3.75 -18.46 -0.60
CA LEU A 100 -2.93 -17.69 0.34
C LEU A 100 -2.62 -16.28 -0.18
N LEU A 101 -2.29 -16.15 -1.47
CA LEU A 101 -2.03 -14.86 -2.09
C LEU A 101 -3.28 -13.97 -2.10
N ILE A 102 -4.43 -14.53 -2.46
CA ILE A 102 -5.72 -13.86 -2.41
C ILE A 102 -6.03 -13.42 -0.97
N GLU A 103 -5.88 -14.32 0.01
CA GLU A 103 -6.10 -14.01 1.43
C GLU A 103 -5.19 -12.87 1.90
N LEU A 104 -3.92 -12.86 1.47
CA LEU A 104 -2.96 -11.80 1.82
C LEU A 104 -3.38 -10.44 1.27
N PHE A 105 -3.69 -10.34 -0.04
CA PHE A 105 -4.11 -9.07 -0.62
C PHE A 105 -5.45 -8.59 -0.06
N ASN A 106 -6.42 -9.50 0.08
CA ASN A 106 -7.71 -9.16 0.68
C ASN A 106 -7.54 -8.73 2.14
N THR A 107 -6.66 -9.34 2.93
CA THR A 107 -6.38 -8.91 4.31
C THR A 107 -5.85 -7.48 4.37
N VAL A 108 -4.95 -7.09 3.46
CA VAL A 108 -4.38 -5.73 3.44
C VAL A 108 -5.38 -4.69 2.93
N LEU A 109 -6.18 -5.04 1.92
CA LEU A 109 -6.98 -4.10 1.13
C LEU A 109 -8.46 -4.08 1.49
N GLU A 110 -8.96 -5.06 2.25
CA GLU A 110 -10.35 -5.11 2.75
C GLU A 110 -10.77 -3.82 3.47
N PRO A 111 -9.94 -3.21 4.33
CA PRO A 111 -10.34 -1.99 5.04
C PRO A 111 -10.62 -0.81 4.09
N PHE A 112 -10.07 -0.86 2.88
CA PHE A 112 -10.24 0.17 1.86
C PHE A 112 -11.50 -0.04 1.01
N ARG A 113 -12.24 -1.14 1.17
CA ARG A 113 -13.55 -1.34 0.52
C ARG A 113 -14.61 -0.40 1.07
N HIS A 114 -14.49 -0.03 2.33
CA HIS A 114 -15.45 0.78 3.04
C HIS A 114 -15.07 2.26 2.97
N ASN A 115 -16.03 3.11 2.61
CA ASN A 115 -15.85 4.56 2.61
C ASN A 115 -15.91 5.12 4.05
N SER A 116 -14.93 4.74 4.87
CA SER A 116 -14.83 5.10 6.28
C SER A 116 -13.38 5.27 6.71
N ALA A 117 -13.16 6.12 7.71
CA ALA A 117 -11.83 6.25 8.31
C ALA A 117 -11.47 5.01 9.13
N ILE A 118 -10.24 4.53 8.94
CA ILE A 118 -9.67 3.44 9.74
C ILE A 118 -8.62 4.00 10.70
N GLU A 119 -8.58 3.47 11.92
CA GLU A 119 -7.56 3.83 12.91
C GLU A 119 -6.31 2.99 12.71
N PHE A 120 -5.14 3.64 12.76
CA PHE A 120 -3.84 2.99 12.67
C PHE A 120 -3.17 2.90 14.05
N PRO A 121 -2.51 1.76 14.38
CA PRO A 121 -2.52 0.52 13.61
C PRO A 121 -3.86 -0.21 13.74
N GLN A 122 -4.19 -1.00 12.72
CA GLN A 122 -5.28 -1.97 12.80
C GLN A 122 -4.87 -3.14 13.68
N ALA A 123 -5.74 -3.53 14.61
CA ALA A 123 -5.49 -4.62 15.53
C ALA A 123 -5.31 -5.96 14.79
N GLY A 124 -4.24 -6.69 15.09
CA GLY A 124 -4.00 -8.04 14.55
C GLY A 124 -3.51 -8.09 13.09
N LEU A 125 -3.45 -6.96 12.37
CA LEU A 125 -3.08 -6.95 10.96
C LEU A 125 -1.63 -7.41 10.75
N VAL A 126 -0.69 -6.93 11.56
CA VAL A 126 0.74 -7.26 11.41
C VAL A 126 0.97 -8.74 11.69
N GLU A 127 0.35 -9.27 12.73
CA GLU A 127 0.41 -10.68 13.12
C GLU A 127 -0.18 -11.57 12.03
N LYS A 128 -1.35 -11.21 11.49
CA LYS A 128 -2.01 -11.96 10.42
C LYS A 128 -1.18 -11.97 9.13
N LEU A 129 -0.58 -10.84 8.75
CA LEU A 129 0.29 -10.77 7.58
C LEU A 129 1.59 -11.57 7.76
N ALA A 130 2.14 -11.60 8.97
CA ALA A 130 3.30 -12.43 9.29
C ALA A 130 2.97 -13.92 9.18
N GLU A 131 1.82 -14.35 9.69
CA GLU A 131 1.32 -15.73 9.58
C GLU A 131 1.12 -16.14 8.11
N LEU A 132 0.40 -15.32 7.32
CA LEU A 132 0.17 -15.59 5.90
C LEU A 132 1.47 -15.60 5.10
N GLY A 133 2.39 -14.70 5.40
CA GLY A 133 3.71 -14.66 4.79
C GLY A 133 4.55 -15.90 5.12
N ALA A 134 4.46 -16.44 6.34
CA ALA A 134 5.14 -17.67 6.72
C ALA A 134 4.58 -18.88 5.94
N ARG A 135 3.25 -19.03 5.90
CA ARG A 135 2.57 -20.08 5.13
C ARG A 135 2.88 -20.00 3.64
N ALA A 136 2.89 -18.79 3.06
CA ALA A 136 3.23 -18.60 1.64
C ALA A 136 4.67 -19.04 1.30
N ARG A 137 5.62 -18.91 2.24
CA ARG A 137 7.02 -19.34 2.04
C ARG A 137 7.21 -20.85 2.09
N GLU A 138 6.28 -21.60 2.67
CA GLU A 138 6.29 -23.07 2.65
C GLU A 138 6.03 -23.63 1.24
N HIS A 139 5.42 -22.81 0.35
CA HIS A 139 5.15 -23.15 -1.05
C HIS A 139 6.29 -22.67 -1.97
N THR A 140 7.45 -23.31 -1.85
CA THR A 140 8.68 -22.92 -2.55
C THR A 140 8.57 -22.94 -4.07
N ASP A 141 7.69 -23.75 -4.64
CA ASP A 141 7.52 -23.89 -6.10
C ASP A 141 6.92 -22.63 -6.74
N PHE A 142 6.16 -21.86 -5.96
CA PHE A 142 5.49 -20.65 -6.43
C PHE A 142 6.02 -19.39 -5.77
N TRP A 143 6.54 -19.47 -4.55
CA TRP A 143 7.09 -18.30 -3.86
C TRP A 143 8.27 -17.70 -4.62
N GLN A 144 8.08 -16.49 -5.14
CA GLN A 144 9.12 -15.69 -5.75
C GLN A 144 9.25 -14.35 -5.05
N VAL A 145 10.47 -13.82 -5.03
CA VAL A 145 10.71 -12.46 -4.58
C VAL A 145 9.93 -11.51 -5.49
N PRO A 146 9.04 -10.65 -4.96
CA PRO A 146 8.33 -9.67 -5.77
C PRO A 146 9.29 -8.81 -6.59
N PRO A 147 8.85 -8.27 -7.74
CA PRO A 147 9.69 -7.36 -8.52
C PRO A 147 10.13 -6.17 -7.67
N ALA A 148 11.30 -5.61 -8.01
CA ALA A 148 11.94 -4.58 -7.20
C ALA A 148 10.98 -3.42 -6.86
N ASP A 149 10.23 -2.93 -7.83
CA ASP A 149 9.28 -1.82 -7.63
C ASP A 149 8.18 -2.16 -6.61
N ALA A 150 7.65 -3.39 -6.63
CA ALA A 150 6.70 -3.86 -5.62
C ALA A 150 7.32 -3.93 -4.22
N LEU A 151 8.58 -4.41 -4.12
CA LEU A 151 9.28 -4.49 -2.84
C LEU A 151 9.52 -3.09 -2.23
N TYR A 152 9.94 -2.12 -3.05
CA TYR A 152 10.13 -0.74 -2.60
C TYR A 152 8.81 -0.06 -2.23
N LEU A 153 7.76 -0.27 -3.03
CA LEU A 153 6.43 0.24 -2.73
C LEU A 153 5.91 -0.33 -1.40
N HIS A 154 6.02 -1.64 -1.18
CA HIS A 154 5.62 -2.28 0.07
C HIS A 154 6.39 -1.77 1.28
N ARG A 155 7.71 -1.54 1.13
CA ARG A 155 8.52 -0.94 2.19
C ARG A 155 8.03 0.47 2.54
N LYS A 156 7.71 1.28 1.54
CA LYS A 156 7.16 2.63 1.75
C LYS A 156 5.79 2.59 2.41
N ILE A 157 4.88 1.76 1.92
CA ILE A 157 3.55 1.55 2.52
C ILE A 157 3.68 1.11 3.97
N GLY A 158 4.56 0.14 4.27
CA GLY A 158 4.83 -0.31 5.63
C GLY A 158 5.35 0.80 6.54
N GLY A 159 6.26 1.64 6.02
CA GLY A 159 6.69 2.86 6.71
C GLY A 159 5.52 3.80 7.02
N MET A 160 4.71 4.13 6.02
CA MET A 160 3.55 5.01 6.22
C MET A 160 2.53 4.45 7.21
N TYR A 161 2.31 3.13 7.20
CA TYR A 161 1.48 2.43 8.16
C TYR A 161 2.01 2.60 9.60
N LEU A 162 3.30 2.37 9.81
CA LEU A 162 3.94 2.52 11.13
C LEU A 162 3.91 3.98 11.61
N LEU A 163 4.11 4.95 10.71
CA LEU A 163 4.00 6.37 11.04
C LEU A 163 2.58 6.75 11.44
N ALA A 164 1.58 6.34 10.67
CA ALA A 164 0.17 6.54 10.99
C ALA A 164 -0.19 5.91 12.34
N GLY A 165 0.36 4.72 12.63
CA GLY A 165 0.24 4.06 13.93
C GLY A 165 0.86 4.85 15.09
N ARG A 166 2.07 5.39 14.90
CA ARG A 166 2.72 6.26 15.88
C ARG A 166 1.91 7.54 16.14
N LEU A 167 1.24 8.06 15.12
CA LEU A 167 0.34 9.20 15.22
C LEU A 167 -1.05 8.83 15.78
N ARG A 168 -1.39 7.54 15.90
CA ARG A 168 -2.76 7.08 16.19
C ARG A 168 -3.78 7.78 15.28
N ALA A 169 -3.43 7.85 14.00
CA ALA A 169 -4.20 8.58 13.01
C ALA A 169 -5.41 7.76 12.54
N ARG A 170 -6.45 8.47 12.13
CA ARG A 170 -7.64 7.93 11.49
C ARG A 170 -7.72 8.48 10.08
N VAL A 171 -7.65 7.60 9.08
CA VAL A 171 -7.58 8.02 7.66
C VAL A 171 -8.59 7.24 6.84
N ASN A 172 -9.38 7.95 6.03
CA ASN A 172 -10.24 7.33 5.02
C ASN A 172 -9.44 7.08 3.74
N VAL A 173 -8.70 5.97 3.72
CA VAL A 173 -7.84 5.61 2.58
C VAL A 173 -8.66 5.28 1.33
N HIS A 174 -9.87 4.73 1.50
CA HIS A 174 -10.82 4.53 0.40
C HIS A 174 -11.02 5.82 -0.39
N GLN A 175 -11.33 6.93 0.30
CA GLN A 175 -11.54 8.23 -0.33
C GLN A 175 -10.27 8.75 -1.02
N LEU A 176 -9.10 8.53 -0.42
CA LEU A 176 -7.82 8.96 -1.02
C LEU A 176 -7.49 8.19 -2.30
N LEU A 177 -7.92 6.93 -2.42
CA LEU A 177 -7.68 6.08 -3.60
C LEU A 177 -8.56 6.43 -4.80
N GLN A 178 -9.79 6.92 -4.58
CA GLN A 178 -10.77 7.15 -5.64
C GLN A 178 -10.26 7.94 -6.86
N PRO A 179 -9.54 9.08 -6.70
CA PRO A 179 -9.05 9.85 -7.85
C PRO A 179 -8.06 9.11 -8.75
N TRP A 180 -7.44 8.05 -8.22
CA TRP A 180 -6.42 7.25 -8.91
C TRP A 180 -7.03 6.01 -9.56
N LEU A 181 -8.07 5.43 -8.95
CA LEU A 181 -8.72 4.22 -9.45
C LEU A 181 -9.79 4.50 -10.52
N ALA A 182 -10.34 5.70 -10.57
CA ALA A 182 -11.35 6.12 -11.57
C ALA A 182 -10.75 6.49 -12.95
N LYS A 183 -9.42 6.58 -13.07
CA LYS A 183 -8.71 7.02 -14.29
C LYS A 183 -8.35 5.87 -15.26
N GLY A 184 -8.90 4.67 -15.07
CA GLY A 184 -8.57 3.48 -15.88
C GLY A 184 -9.73 3.00 -16.73
#